data_AF-W2LXV2-F1
#
_entry.id   AF-W2LXV2-F1
#
_cell.length_a   1.000
_cell.length_b   1.000
_cell.length_c   1.000
_cell.angle_alpha   90.00
_cell.angle_beta   90.00
_cell.angle_gamma   90.00
#
_symmetry.space_group_name_H-M   'P 1'
#
loop_
_entity.id
_entity.type
_entity.pdbx_description
1 polymer ?
#
loop_
_entity_poly.entity_id
_entity_poly.type
_entity_poly.pdbx_seq_one_letter_code
_entity_poly.pdbx_strand_id
1 'polypeptide(L)'
;ELLLPKDEGSVVRMASTTRSRTRSKNSAEVLQLDVVQRIRTDRVLRAQNEEKWIVNLKAHLAGDLESLDAGDARACGKIAGDYDVDDGGMLLYCLCGGRDDGDRDRLEKLVVPEYLQ
;
A
#
# COMPACT_ATOMS: atom_id res chain seq x y z
N GLU A 1 7.13 42.84 43.01
CA GLU A 1 6.72 43.99 42.17
C GLU A 1 5.63 43.53 41.22
N LEU A 2 4.48 44.21 41.24
CA LEU A 2 3.34 43.92 40.37
C LEU A 2 3.32 44.98 39.27
N LEU A 3 3.50 44.56 38.02
CA LEU A 3 3.46 45.47 36.88
C LEU A 3 2.00 45.77 36.51
N LEU A 4 1.60 47.03 36.70
CA LEU A 4 0.34 47.57 36.21
C LEU A 4 0.48 47.94 34.72
N PRO A 5 -0.44 47.50 33.84
CA PRO A 5 -0.47 47.94 32.45
C PRO A 5 -0.79 49.43 32.35
N LYS A 6 -0.11 50.11 31.42
CA LYS A 6 -0.20 51.55 31.18
C LYS A 6 -1.42 51.89 30.29
N ASP A 7 -1.99 53.05 30.58
CA ASP A 7 -3.24 53.65 30.11
C ASP A 7 -3.53 53.65 28.59
N GLU A 8 -4.76 53.23 28.29
CA GLU A 8 -5.68 53.44 27.16
C GLU A 8 -5.12 54.02 25.84
N GLY A 9 -4.61 53.14 24.98
CA GLY A 9 -4.62 53.36 23.54
C GLY A 9 -6.00 53.05 22.96
N SER A 10 -6.54 53.96 22.14
CA SER A 10 -7.85 53.85 21.45
C SER A 10 -8.23 52.41 21.08
N VAL A 11 -9.12 51.80 21.87
CA VAL A 11 -9.63 50.45 21.60
C VAL A 11 -10.52 50.54 20.36
N VAL A 12 -9.98 50.16 19.20
CA VAL A 12 -10.76 49.94 17.99
C VAL A 12 -11.65 48.73 18.25
N ARG A 13 -12.95 48.99 18.48
CA ARG A 13 -13.97 47.94 18.53
C ARG A 13 -14.15 47.35 17.14
N MET A 14 -13.38 46.32 16.81
CA MET A 14 -13.67 45.48 15.65
C MET A 14 -14.90 44.63 15.98
N ALA A 15 -16.01 44.89 15.29
CA ALA A 15 -17.12 43.95 15.25
C ALA A 15 -16.68 42.75 14.40
N SER A 16 -16.42 41.61 15.03
CA SER A 16 -16.18 40.36 14.31
C SER A 16 -17.49 39.90 13.68
N THR A 17 -17.68 40.16 12.39
CA THR A 17 -18.76 39.54 11.62
C THR A 17 -18.42 38.06 11.45
N THR A 18 -18.90 37.22 12.37
CA THR A 18 -18.89 35.78 12.15
C THR A 18 -19.83 35.51 10.98
N ARG A 19 -19.28 35.19 9.81
CA ARG A 19 -20.07 34.48 8.79
C ARG A 19 -20.53 33.21 9.47
N SER A 20 -21.83 33.14 9.79
CA SER A 20 -22.45 31.87 10.12
C SER A 20 -22.10 30.95 8.96
N ARG A 21 -21.17 30.01 9.18
CA ARG A 21 -21.24 28.74 8.48
C ARG A 21 -22.56 28.21 8.97
N THR A 22 -23.62 28.45 8.20
CA THR A 22 -24.66 27.44 8.06
C THR A 22 -23.86 26.17 7.91
N ARG A 23 -23.84 25.39 8.99
CA ARG A 23 -23.41 24.01 8.94
C ARG A 23 -24.45 23.47 7.99
N SER A 24 -24.12 23.50 6.69
CA SER A 24 -24.77 22.68 5.72
C SER A 24 -24.79 21.36 6.45
N LYS A 25 -25.99 20.98 6.87
CA LYS A 25 -26.25 19.67 7.41
C LYS A 25 -26.11 18.83 6.16
N ASN A 26 -24.86 18.66 5.72
CA ASN A 26 -24.39 17.45 5.13
C ASN A 26 -24.84 16.48 6.21
N SER A 27 -26.04 15.92 6.06
CA SER A 27 -26.27 14.57 6.48
C SER A 27 -25.04 13.87 5.93
N ALA A 28 -24.04 13.68 6.77
CA ALA A 28 -22.96 12.78 6.44
C ALA A 28 -23.72 11.55 5.98
N GLU A 29 -23.63 11.23 4.68
CA GLU A 29 -24.18 9.99 4.17
C GLU A 29 -23.59 8.95 5.12
N VAL A 30 -24.43 8.44 6.02
CA VAL A 30 -24.02 7.46 7.00
C VAL A 30 -23.74 6.25 6.12
N LEU A 31 -22.46 6.09 5.75
CA LEU A 31 -22.03 5.00 4.91
C LEU A 31 -22.53 3.74 5.58
N GLN A 32 -23.36 2.99 4.87
CA GLN A 32 -23.95 1.77 5.38
C GLN A 32 -22.82 0.89 5.91
N LEU A 33 -22.89 0.54 7.19
CA LEU A 33 -21.78 -0.09 7.91
C LEU A 33 -21.36 -1.39 7.23
N ASP A 34 -22.31 -2.14 6.69
CA ASP A 34 -22.09 -3.38 5.94
C ASP A 34 -21.31 -3.15 4.64
N VAL A 35 -21.59 -2.06 3.92
CA VAL A 35 -20.85 -1.69 2.69
C VAL A 35 -19.40 -1.35 3.04
N VAL A 36 -19.19 -0.56 4.09
CA VAL A 36 -17.83 -0.20 4.56
C VAL A 36 -17.07 -1.43 5.05
N GLN A 37 -17.73 -2.32 5.79
CA GLN A 37 -17.11 -3.56 6.27
C GLN A 37 -16.71 -4.47 5.12
N ARG A 38 -17.58 -4.68 4.13
CA ARG A 38 -17.25 -5.49 2.93
C ARG A 38 -16.04 -4.94 2.21
N ILE A 39 -16.00 -3.63 1.94
CA ILE A 39 -14.86 -2.99 1.27
C ILE A 39 -13.56 -3.19 2.06
N ARG A 40 -13.60 -3.07 3.39
CA ARG A 40 -12.42 -3.29 4.24
C ARG A 40 -11.94 -4.74 4.18
N THR A 41 -12.86 -5.70 4.33
CA THR A 41 -12.54 -7.12 4.28
C THR A 41 -11.97 -7.51 2.92
N ASP A 42 -12.56 -7.04 1.82
CA ASP A 42 -12.08 -7.33 0.47
C ASP A 42 -10.67 -6.78 0.23
N ARG A 43 -10.37 -5.58 0.75
CA ARG A 43 -9.02 -5.00 0.67
C ARG A 43 -8.00 -5.82 1.46
N VAL A 44 -8.36 -6.28 2.66
CA VAL A 44 -7.49 -7.12 3.49
C VAL A 44 -7.25 -8.46 2.80
N LEU A 45 -8.31 -9.11 2.31
CA LEU A 45 -8.20 -10.39 1.61
C LEU A 45 -7.32 -10.26 0.36
N ARG A 46 -7.46 -9.17 -0.40
CA ARG A 46 -6.61 -8.90 -1.56
C ARG A 46 -5.14 -8.75 -1.16
N ALA A 47 -4.85 -7.95 -0.14
CA ALA A 47 -3.47 -7.78 0.36
C ALA A 47 -2.88 -9.12 0.83
N GLN A 48 -3.65 -9.92 1.57
CA GLN A 48 -3.20 -11.25 2.01
C GLN A 48 -2.95 -12.20 0.83
N ASN A 49 -3.81 -12.17 -0.19
CA ASN A 49 -3.60 -12.96 -1.39
C ASN A 49 -2.38 -12.46 -2.18
N GLU A 50 -2.15 -11.14 -2.20
CA GLU A 50 -0.95 -10.48 -2.75
C GLU A 50 0.34 -10.91 -2.02
N GLU A 51 0.30 -11.11 -0.71
CA GLU A 51 1.44 -11.65 0.03
C GLU A 51 1.62 -13.16 -0.24
N LYS A 52 0.52 -13.92 -0.26
CA LYS A 52 0.53 -15.37 -0.46
C LYS A 52 1.13 -15.76 -1.81
N TRP A 53 0.81 -15.07 -2.91
CA TRP A 53 1.37 -15.44 -4.22
C TRP A 53 2.88 -15.26 -4.28
N ILE A 54 3.45 -14.26 -3.59
CA ILE A 54 4.90 -14.05 -3.55
C ILE A 54 5.58 -15.23 -2.84
N VAL A 55 5.07 -15.62 -1.68
CA VAL A 55 5.61 -16.76 -0.91
C VAL A 55 5.51 -18.04 -1.74
N ASN A 56 4.35 -18.30 -2.33
CA ASN A 56 4.12 -19.50 -3.12
C ASN A 56 5.02 -19.57 -4.35
N LEU A 57 5.21 -18.44 -5.04
CA LEU A 57 6.05 -18.37 -6.23
C LEU A 57 7.52 -18.59 -5.89
N LYS A 58 8.00 -18.02 -4.77
CA LYS A 58 9.35 -18.30 -4.26
C LYS A 58 9.54 -19.77 -3.92
N ALA A 59 8.58 -20.40 -3.24
CA ALA A 59 8.63 -21.83 -2.94
C ALA A 59 8.66 -22.68 -4.22
N HIS A 60 7.84 -22.31 -5.23
CA HIS A 60 7.83 -22.98 -6.53
C HIS A 60 9.18 -22.90 -7.24
N LEU A 61 9.80 -21.70 -7.27
CA LEU A 61 11.12 -21.48 -7.88
C LEU A 61 12.24 -22.20 -7.13
N ALA A 62 12.13 -22.30 -5.80
CA ALA A 62 13.04 -23.08 -4.97
C ALA A 62 12.85 -24.61 -5.08
N GLY A 63 11.79 -25.07 -5.77
CA GLY A 63 11.43 -26.48 -5.89
C GLY A 63 10.75 -27.07 -4.64
N ASP A 64 10.37 -26.24 -3.67
CA ASP A 64 9.62 -26.65 -2.48
C ASP A 64 8.12 -26.79 -2.79
N LEU A 65 7.80 -27.78 -3.61
CA LEU A 65 6.42 -28.09 -4.00
C LEU A 65 5.60 -28.73 -2.88
N GLU A 66 6.24 -29.28 -1.84
CA GLU A 66 5.53 -29.89 -0.71
C GLU A 66 4.82 -28.83 0.14
N SER A 67 5.33 -27.60 0.16
CA SER A 67 4.69 -26.45 0.81
C SER A 67 3.47 -25.89 0.05
N LEU A 68 3.24 -26.34 -1.19
CA LEU A 68 2.21 -25.82 -2.10
C LEU A 68 1.06 -26.82 -2.27
N ASP A 69 -0.16 -26.31 -2.32
CA ASP A 69 -1.25 -27.11 -2.86
C ASP A 69 -1.14 -27.24 -4.40
N ALA A 70 -1.84 -28.23 -4.97
CA ALA A 70 -1.77 -28.50 -6.40
C ALA A 70 -2.26 -27.32 -7.28
N GLY A 71 -3.20 -26.53 -6.77
CA GLY A 71 -3.71 -25.35 -7.46
C GLY A 71 -2.67 -24.22 -7.47
N ASP A 72 -2.08 -23.96 -6.32
CA ASP A 72 -1.02 -22.97 -6.11
C ASP A 72 0.23 -23.31 -6.93
N ALA A 73 0.68 -24.57 -6.90
CA ALA A 73 1.82 -25.03 -7.70
C ALA A 73 1.55 -24.85 -9.21
N ARG A 74 0.33 -25.19 -9.67
CA ARG A 74 -0.08 -24.99 -11.06
C ARG A 74 -0.16 -23.51 -11.44
N ALA A 75 -0.63 -22.65 -10.54
CA ALA A 75 -0.71 -21.21 -10.78
C ALA A 75 0.69 -20.60 -10.89
N CYS A 76 1.59 -20.96 -9.98
CA CYS A 76 2.99 -20.50 -10.01
C CYS A 76 3.69 -20.93 -11.30
N GLY A 77 3.55 -22.19 -11.71
CA GLY A 77 4.20 -22.69 -12.93
C GLY A 77 3.83 -21.96 -14.23
N LYS A 78 2.69 -21.25 -14.28
CA LYS A 78 2.30 -20.44 -15.45
C LYS A 78 3.13 -19.18 -15.61
N ILE A 79 3.62 -18.62 -14.51
CA ILE A 79 4.33 -17.33 -14.47
C ILE A 79 5.78 -17.48 -14.01
N ALA A 80 6.18 -18.65 -13.50
CA ALA A 80 7.51 -18.88 -12.94
C ALA A 80 8.65 -18.52 -13.91
N GLY A 81 8.45 -18.69 -15.22
CA GLY A 81 9.46 -18.31 -16.22
C GLY A 81 9.72 -16.81 -16.34
N ASP A 82 8.81 -15.97 -15.83
CA ASP A 82 8.93 -14.51 -15.87
C ASP A 82 9.65 -13.95 -14.62
N TYR A 83 10.01 -14.82 -13.66
CA TYR A 83 10.61 -14.40 -12.39
C TYR A 83 11.83 -15.25 -12.04
N ASP A 84 12.70 -14.68 -11.23
CA ASP A 84 13.82 -15.39 -10.59
C ASP A 84 13.90 -15.00 -9.11
N VAL A 85 14.66 -15.75 -8.32
CA VAL A 85 14.94 -15.43 -6.91
C VAL A 85 16.43 -15.18 -6.76
N ASP A 86 16.82 -14.02 -6.24
CA ASP A 86 18.24 -13.72 -6.00
C ASP A 86 18.80 -14.44 -4.76
N ASP A 87 20.11 -14.37 -4.56
CA ASP A 87 20.80 -14.96 -3.41
C ASP A 87 20.29 -14.42 -2.05
N GLY A 88 19.67 -13.24 -2.05
CA GLY A 88 19.04 -12.63 -0.88
C GLY A 88 17.60 -13.10 -0.63
N GLY A 89 17.06 -13.98 -1.49
CA GLY A 89 15.69 -14.46 -1.41
C GLY A 89 14.65 -13.46 -1.93
N MET A 90 15.04 -12.44 -2.69
CA MET A 90 14.13 -11.47 -3.29
C MET A 90 13.64 -11.96 -4.65
N LEU A 91 12.34 -11.80 -4.90
CA LEU A 91 11.74 -12.15 -6.17
C LEU A 91 12.00 -11.02 -7.18
N LEU A 92 12.59 -11.35 -8.32
CA LEU A 92 12.95 -10.42 -9.39
C LEU A 92 12.08 -10.70 -10.61
N TYR A 93 11.63 -9.64 -11.28
CA TYR A 93 10.94 -9.78 -12.56
C TYR A 93 11.96 -9.77 -13.70
N CYS A 94 11.94 -10.82 -14.51
CA CYS A 94 12.78 -10.94 -15.68
C CYS A 94 12.09 -10.23 -16.85
N LEU A 95 12.61 -9.06 -17.26
CA LEU A 95 12.24 -8.43 -18.52
C LEU A 95 12.59 -9.41 -19.64
N CYS A 96 11.60 -10.15 -20.12
CA CYS A 96 11.78 -11.17 -21.15
C CYS A 96 11.98 -10.50 -22.51
N GLY A 97 13.15 -9.89 -22.69
CA GLY A 97 13.66 -9.33 -23.93
C GLY A 97 14.43 -10.39 -24.70
N GLY A 98 13.72 -11.39 -25.21
CA GLY A 98 14.30 -12.39 -26.10
C GLY A 98 14.97 -13.54 -25.36
N ARG A 99 14.70 -14.75 -25.86
CA ARG A 99 15.24 -16.02 -25.40
C ARG A 99 16.70 -16.15 -25.85
N ASP A 100 17.55 -15.18 -25.52
CA ASP A 100 18.98 -15.24 -25.75
C ASP A 100 19.67 -15.28 -24.39
N ASP A 101 20.40 -16.37 -24.18
CA ASP A 101 21.08 -16.78 -22.93
C ASP A 101 22.26 -15.84 -22.56
N GLY A 102 22.35 -14.67 -23.19
CA GLY A 102 23.52 -13.79 -23.16
C GLY A 102 23.39 -12.52 -22.31
N ASP A 103 22.20 -12.13 -21.85
CA ASP A 103 21.99 -10.82 -21.19
C ASP A 103 21.20 -10.94 -19.87
N ARG A 104 21.66 -11.80 -18.97
CA ARG A 104 21.09 -11.97 -17.61
C ARG A 104 21.47 -10.84 -16.63
N ASP A 105 22.26 -9.86 -17.05
CA ASP A 105 22.81 -8.83 -16.16
C ASP A 105 21.88 -7.62 -15.94
N ARG A 106 20.68 -7.61 -16.54
CA ARG A 106 19.73 -6.49 -16.45
C ARG A 106 18.49 -6.78 -15.61
N LEU A 107 18.67 -7.41 -14.45
CA LEU A 107 17.59 -7.60 -13.46
C LEU A 107 17.33 -6.27 -12.73
N GLU A 108 16.16 -5.67 -12.95
CA GLU A 108 15.72 -4.49 -12.19
C GLU A 108 15.13 -4.95 -10.84
N LYS A 109 15.78 -4.53 -9.74
CA LYS A 109 15.31 -4.84 -8.38
C LYS A 109 14.04 -4.05 -8.07
N LEU A 110 13.03 -4.71 -7.52
CA LEU A 110 11.83 -4.04 -7.02
C LEU A 110 12.23 -3.14 -5.84
N VAL A 111 12.14 -1.82 -6.03
CA VAL A 111 12.40 -0.84 -4.96
C VAL A 111 11.20 -0.83 -4.02
N VAL A 112 11.41 -1.21 -2.76
CA VAL A 112 10.45 -0.98 -1.68
C VAL A 112 10.57 0.49 -1.28
N PRO A 113 9.47 1.27 -1.32
CA PRO A 113 9.50 2.67 -0.90
C PRO A 113 9.91 2.82 0.58
N GLU A 114 10.78 3.78 0.89
CA GLU A 114 11.31 4.06 2.25
C GLU A 114 10.25 4.25 3.34
N TYR A 115 9.01 4.61 2.99
CA TYR A 115 7.92 4.74 3.95
C TYR A 115 7.31 3.40 4.41
N LEU A 116 7.78 2.28 3.86
CA LEU A 116 7.42 0.90 4.24
C LEU A 116 8.55 0.17 4.99
N GLN A 117 9.68 0.84 5.27
CA GLN A 117 10.74 0.37 6.18
C GLN A 117 10.48 0.83 7.61
#